data_AF-A0A5U3S0S8-F1
#
_entry.id   AF-A0A5U3S0S8-F1
#
_cell.length_a   1.000
_cell.length_b   1.000
_cell.length_c   1.000
_cell.angle_alpha   90.00
_cell.angle_beta   90.00
_cell.angle_gamma   90.00
#
_symmetry.space_group_name_H-M   'P 1'
#
loop_
_entity.id
_entity.type
_entity.pdbx_description
1 polymer ?
#
loop_
_entity_poly.entity_id
_entity_poly.type
_entity_poly.pdbx_seq_one_letter_code
_entity_poly.pdbx_strand_id
1 'polypeptide(L)'
;MLTRRQCYFLFCSGLVTAFLSRPGYADHNVDVTATVINNTCRLEVNDNGVVRLPTVKLDYFSNEITAETDYAGGQNFTLRLVDCPVSDDKISQVLFTFSPQQGALPADNLQVFANELAQNKDGAKNVGVVIFSAQSNATRFNVLDVNGMSKAIYSLPDSNYSNSQWTFYARMQKIVSMEDVSSGLVTARVLVNISYQ
;
A
#
# COMPACT_ATOMS: atom_id res chain seq x y z
N MET A 1 -89.48 54.24 -17.79
CA MET A 1 -89.35 53.59 -16.46
C MET A 1 -87.95 53.00 -16.42
N LEU A 2 -86.98 53.37 -15.58
CA LEU A 2 -86.90 54.15 -14.35
C LEU A 2 -85.57 54.97 -14.41
N THR A 3 -85.62 56.12 -13.75
CA THR A 3 -84.56 56.99 -13.19
C THR A 3 -83.27 56.26 -12.73
N ARG A 4 -82.07 56.86 -12.67
CA ARG A 4 -81.72 57.99 -11.76
C ARG A 4 -80.27 58.52 -11.96
N ARG A 5 -80.19 59.83 -12.22
CA ARG A 5 -79.20 60.89 -11.87
C ARG A 5 -77.92 60.59 -11.05
N GLN A 6 -76.81 61.13 -11.58
CA GLN A 6 -75.76 62.03 -11.02
C GLN A 6 -75.07 61.72 -9.68
N CYS A 7 -73.73 61.76 -9.68
CA CYS A 7 -72.93 62.66 -8.81
C CYS A 7 -71.46 62.71 -9.26
N TYR A 8 -70.99 63.91 -9.62
CA TYR A 8 -69.57 64.28 -9.69
C TYR A 8 -69.02 64.32 -8.25
N PHE A 9 -67.86 63.71 -7.98
CA PHE A 9 -67.07 64.10 -6.81
C PHE A 9 -65.56 64.02 -7.07
N LEU A 10 -64.91 65.00 -6.45
CA LEU A 10 -63.57 65.51 -6.68
C LEU A 10 -62.44 64.49 -6.52
N PHE A 11 -61.39 64.77 -7.30
CA PHE A 11 -60.02 64.31 -7.14
C PHE A 11 -59.48 64.72 -5.75
N CYS A 12 -59.12 63.73 -4.92
CA CYS A 12 -58.24 63.92 -3.77
C CYS A 12 -57.18 62.83 -3.79
N SER A 13 -56.01 63.18 -4.32
CA SER A 13 -54.79 62.39 -4.30
C SER A 13 -54.20 62.36 -2.89
N GLY A 14 -54.26 61.20 -2.22
CA GLY A 14 -53.49 60.89 -1.03
C GLY A 14 -52.43 59.84 -1.34
N LEU A 15 -51.15 60.20 -1.20
CA LEU A 15 -50.00 59.30 -1.35
C LEU A 15 -50.06 58.20 -0.29
N VAL A 16 -50.21 56.95 -0.71
CA VAL A 16 -49.89 55.77 0.12
C VAL A 16 -48.43 55.41 -0.16
N THR A 17 -47.52 55.79 0.73
CA THR A 17 -46.13 55.32 0.68
C THR A 17 -46.08 53.87 1.15
N ALA A 18 -46.13 52.92 0.22
CA ALA A 18 -45.78 51.53 0.47
C ALA A 18 -44.26 51.41 0.65
N PHE A 19 -43.80 51.09 1.86
CA PHE A 19 -42.42 50.67 2.10
C PHE A 19 -42.20 49.31 1.43
N LEU A 20 -41.63 49.32 0.23
CA LEU A 20 -41.10 48.12 -0.42
C LEU A 20 -39.71 47.83 0.18
N SER A 21 -39.64 46.98 1.20
CA SER A 21 -38.37 46.38 1.61
C SER A 21 -37.90 45.44 0.49
N ARG A 22 -36.88 45.86 -0.25
CA ARG A 22 -36.19 44.99 -1.20
C ARG A 22 -35.53 43.85 -0.42
N PRO A 23 -35.73 42.58 -0.79
CA PRO A 23 -34.87 41.51 -0.27
C PRO A 23 -33.45 41.79 -0.78
N GLY A 24 -32.56 42.15 0.13
CA GLY A 24 -31.13 42.19 -0.14
C GLY A 24 -30.63 40.76 -0.24
N TYR A 25 -30.40 40.28 -1.47
CA TYR A 25 -29.63 39.06 -1.66
C TYR A 25 -28.16 39.40 -1.37
N ALA A 26 -27.65 38.88 -0.27
CA ALA A 26 -26.22 38.88 0.00
C ALA A 26 -25.59 37.79 -0.88
N ASP A 27 -24.95 38.21 -1.96
CA ASP A 27 -24.14 37.33 -2.79
C ASP A 27 -22.79 37.11 -2.08
N HIS A 28 -22.52 35.86 -1.73
CA HIS A 28 -21.28 35.48 -1.05
C HIS A 28 -20.45 34.63 -2.01
N ASN A 29 -19.34 35.19 -2.47
CA ASN A 29 -18.34 34.43 -3.21
C ASN A 29 -17.66 33.45 -2.25
N VAL A 30 -17.77 32.16 -2.55
CA VAL A 30 -17.07 31.10 -1.83
C VAL A 30 -15.91 30.64 -2.70
N ASP A 31 -14.70 31.03 -2.32
CA ASP A 31 -13.49 30.53 -2.96
C ASP A 31 -13.12 29.17 -2.34
N VAL A 32 -13.48 28.10 -3.05
CA VAL A 32 -13.07 26.74 -2.70
C VAL A 32 -11.77 26.44 -3.43
N THR A 33 -10.66 26.41 -2.69
CA THR A 33 -9.35 25.99 -3.20
C THR A 33 -9.04 24.58 -2.68
N ALA A 34 -8.68 23.69 -3.61
CA ALA A 34 -8.23 22.33 -3.29
C ALA A 34 -6.92 22.06 -4.03
N THR A 35 -5.93 21.51 -3.33
CA THR A 35 -4.67 21.08 -3.94
C THR A 35 -4.72 19.59 -4.15
N VAL A 36 -4.58 19.14 -5.41
CA VAL A 36 -4.45 17.72 -5.75
C VAL A 36 -2.97 17.42 -5.93
N ILE A 37 -2.37 16.71 -4.97
CA ILE A 37 -0.96 16.30 -5.01
C ILE A 37 -0.90 14.86 -5.50
N ASN A 38 -0.10 14.59 -6.54
CA ASN A 38 0.26 13.24 -6.94
C ASN A 38 1.31 12.72 -5.94
N ASN A 39 0.87 11.98 -4.93
CA ASN A 39 1.68 11.64 -3.76
C ASN A 39 2.49 10.33 -3.89
N THR A 40 2.61 9.77 -5.10
CA THR A 40 3.19 8.43 -5.28
C THR A 40 4.56 8.45 -5.94
N CYS A 41 5.58 7.94 -5.23
CA CYS A 41 6.85 7.59 -5.86
C CYS A 41 6.69 6.38 -6.79
N ARG A 42 7.60 6.25 -7.76
CA ARG A 42 7.83 4.98 -8.45
C ARG A 42 8.69 4.07 -7.58
N LEU A 43 8.31 2.80 -7.47
CA LEU A 43 9.09 1.76 -6.80
C LEU A 43 9.96 1.02 -7.83
N GLU A 44 11.26 0.98 -7.60
CA GLU A 44 12.20 0.17 -8.38
C GLU A 44 12.71 -1.00 -7.55
N VAL A 45 12.84 -2.17 -8.19
CA VAL A 45 13.48 -3.35 -7.64
C VAL A 45 14.74 -3.62 -8.46
N ASN A 46 15.87 -3.93 -7.81
CA ASN A 46 17.09 -4.29 -8.54
C ASN A 46 16.86 -5.53 -9.42
N ASP A 47 17.71 -5.67 -10.44
CA ASP A 47 17.71 -6.83 -11.35
C ASP A 47 16.33 -7.09 -11.99
N ASN A 48 15.58 -6.02 -12.26
CA ASN A 48 14.23 -6.03 -12.82
C ASN A 48 13.24 -6.90 -12.02
N GLY A 49 13.41 -6.96 -10.69
CA GLY A 49 12.55 -7.74 -9.81
C GLY A 49 12.84 -9.24 -9.78
N VAL A 50 13.96 -9.70 -10.35
CA VAL A 50 14.34 -11.12 -10.37
C VAL A 50 15.38 -11.43 -9.30
N VAL A 51 14.94 -12.11 -8.23
CA VAL A 51 15.83 -12.62 -7.18
C VAL A 51 16.18 -14.08 -7.46
N ARG A 52 17.45 -14.35 -7.79
CA ARG A 52 17.93 -15.72 -8.05
C ARG A 52 18.47 -16.34 -6.77
N LEU A 53 17.73 -17.30 -6.22
CA LEU A 53 18.18 -18.08 -5.06
C LEU A 53 19.19 -19.16 -5.48
N PRO A 54 20.18 -19.48 -4.64
CA PRO A 54 21.13 -20.55 -4.92
C PRO A 54 20.45 -21.93 -4.82
N THR A 55 21.05 -22.94 -5.45
CA THR A 55 20.65 -24.34 -5.25
C THR A 55 21.14 -24.83 -3.88
N VAL A 56 20.26 -25.46 -3.11
CA VAL A 56 20.57 -26.05 -1.81
C VAL A 56 20.32 -27.57 -1.83
N LYS A 57 20.96 -28.29 -0.91
CA LYS A 57 20.71 -29.72 -0.66
C LYS A 57 19.50 -29.89 0.25
N LEU A 58 18.94 -31.11 0.34
CA LEU A 58 17.77 -31.38 1.18
C LEU A 58 18.04 -31.18 2.68
N ASP A 59 19.27 -31.39 3.13
CA ASP A 59 19.70 -31.19 4.52
C ASP A 59 19.66 -29.70 4.98
N TYR A 60 19.54 -28.77 4.04
CA TYR A 60 19.22 -27.36 4.32
C TYR A 60 17.88 -27.20 5.04
N PHE A 61 16.91 -28.08 4.78
CA PHE A 61 15.55 -27.99 5.32
C PHE A 61 15.41 -28.72 6.67
N SER A 62 16.11 -28.22 7.68
CA SER A 62 16.00 -28.72 9.07
C SER A 62 14.69 -28.29 9.73
N ASN A 63 14.15 -29.15 10.61
CA ASN A 63 12.94 -28.88 11.40
C ASN A 63 13.14 -27.78 12.47
N GLU A 64 14.39 -27.44 12.78
CA GLU A 64 14.74 -26.38 13.74
C GLU A 64 14.67 -24.98 13.12
N ILE A 65 14.65 -24.89 11.78
CA ILE A 65 14.66 -23.62 11.06
C ILE A 65 13.23 -23.18 10.74
N THR A 66 12.84 -22.07 11.36
CA THR A 66 11.51 -21.48 11.20
C THR A 66 11.52 -20.32 10.20
N ALA A 67 10.33 -19.80 9.89
CA ALA A 67 10.17 -18.60 9.07
C ALA A 67 10.71 -17.32 9.73
N GLU A 68 11.02 -17.33 11.02
CA GLU A 68 11.60 -16.20 11.77
C GLU A 68 13.10 -16.37 12.05
N THR A 69 13.66 -17.57 11.81
CA THR A 69 15.09 -17.84 12.05
C THR A 69 15.94 -17.13 11.00
N ASP A 70 16.92 -16.33 11.43
CA ASP A 70 17.94 -15.80 10.51
C ASP A 70 18.88 -16.94 10.08
N TYR A 71 18.85 -17.27 8.80
CA TYR A 71 19.53 -18.44 8.25
C TYR A 71 20.13 -18.11 6.88
N ALA A 72 21.33 -18.65 6.62
CA ALA A 72 22.04 -18.44 5.36
C ALA A 72 21.36 -19.19 4.18
N GLY A 73 21.92 -19.11 2.97
CA GLY A 73 21.41 -19.84 1.79
C GLY A 73 20.39 -19.10 0.92
N GLY A 74 20.30 -17.77 1.09
CA GLY A 74 19.43 -16.89 0.31
C GLY A 74 20.19 -15.84 -0.49
N GLN A 75 19.47 -14.82 -0.95
CA GLN A 75 19.98 -13.73 -1.77
C GLN A 75 19.40 -12.38 -1.33
N ASN A 76 20.26 -11.35 -1.28
CA ASN A 76 19.81 -9.99 -1.03
C ASN A 76 19.19 -9.39 -2.32
N PHE A 77 18.20 -8.53 -2.12
CA PHE A 77 17.64 -7.65 -3.15
C PHE A 77 17.28 -6.29 -2.52
N THR A 78 17.07 -5.28 -3.34
CA THR A 78 16.84 -3.90 -2.88
C THR A 78 15.59 -3.32 -3.51
N LEU A 79 14.84 -2.59 -2.70
CA LEU A 79 13.74 -1.74 -3.14
C LEU A 79 14.19 -0.29 -3.03
N ARG A 80 13.92 0.52 -4.06
CA ARG A 80 14.27 1.94 -4.09
C ARG A 80 13.07 2.76 -4.51
N LEU A 81 12.77 3.83 -3.76
CA LEU A 81 11.81 4.84 -4.21
C LEU A 81 12.51 5.84 -5.12
N VAL A 82 11.90 6.16 -6.24
CA VAL A 82 12.39 7.17 -7.18
C VAL A 82 11.24 8.05 -7.63
N ASP A 83 11.56 9.23 -8.18
CA ASP A 83 10.58 10.19 -8.69
C ASP A 83 9.48 10.52 -7.66
N CYS A 84 9.91 10.74 -6.41
CA CYS A 84 9.01 11.10 -5.31
C CYS A 84 8.63 12.57 -5.38
N PRO A 85 7.40 12.93 -4.98
CA PRO A 85 7.03 14.33 -4.80
C PRO A 85 7.82 14.96 -3.63
N VAL A 86 7.88 16.29 -3.61
CA VAL A 86 8.41 17.04 -2.48
C VAL A 86 7.47 16.83 -1.29
N SER A 87 8.03 16.39 -0.16
CA SER A 87 7.29 16.17 1.09
C SER A 87 6.68 17.48 1.61
N ASP A 88 5.49 17.41 2.18
CA ASP A 88 4.87 18.51 2.95
C ASP A 88 5.14 18.36 4.46
N ASP A 89 6.19 17.62 4.83
CA ASP A 89 6.60 17.22 6.18
C ASP A 89 5.55 16.38 6.95
N LYS A 90 4.52 15.85 6.28
CA LYS A 90 3.52 14.96 6.91
C LYS A 90 3.81 13.48 6.73
N ILE A 91 4.64 13.12 5.74
CA ILE A 91 5.01 11.74 5.46
C ILE A 91 6.29 11.44 6.24
N SER A 92 6.19 10.54 7.21
CA SER A 92 7.30 10.19 8.11
C SER A 92 7.72 8.72 7.98
N GLN A 93 6.86 7.87 7.43
CA GLN A 93 7.11 6.45 7.30
C GLN A 93 6.61 5.89 5.97
N VAL A 94 7.23 4.79 5.55
CA VAL A 94 6.75 3.92 4.49
C VAL A 94 6.48 2.53 5.06
N LEU A 95 5.33 1.98 4.73
CA LEU A 95 4.99 0.58 4.94
C LEU A 95 5.11 -0.15 3.61
N PHE A 96 5.99 -1.15 3.55
CA PHE A 96 6.00 -2.13 2.47
C PHE A 96 5.04 -3.25 2.81
N THR A 97 4.20 -3.66 1.88
CA THR A 97 3.33 -4.84 2.01
C THR A 97 3.73 -5.87 0.97
N PHE A 98 3.83 -7.12 1.40
CA PHE A 98 4.22 -8.23 0.54
C PHE A 98 3.07 -9.22 0.47
N SER A 99 2.63 -9.54 -0.73
CA SER A 99 1.55 -10.52 -0.94
C SER A 99 1.90 -11.45 -2.09
N PRO A 100 1.37 -12.68 -2.12
CA PRO A 100 1.47 -13.51 -3.32
C PRO A 100 0.89 -12.77 -4.52
N GLN A 101 1.59 -12.78 -5.65
CA GLN A 101 1.04 -12.23 -6.90
C GLN A 101 -0.17 -13.05 -7.38
N GLN A 102 -0.16 -14.36 -7.09
CA GLN A 102 -1.25 -15.28 -7.38
C GLN A 102 -1.48 -16.21 -6.19
N GLY A 103 -2.74 -16.63 -6.01
CA GLY A 103 -3.13 -17.51 -4.92
C GLY A 103 -3.14 -16.82 -3.55
N ALA A 104 -2.90 -17.59 -2.50
CA ALA A 104 -2.88 -17.14 -1.12
C ALA A 104 -1.65 -17.71 -0.41
N LEU A 105 -1.32 -17.13 0.76
CA LEU A 105 -0.34 -17.72 1.65
C LEU A 105 -0.82 -19.11 2.13
N PRO A 106 0.06 -20.09 2.34
CA PRO A 106 -0.31 -21.39 2.89
C PRO A 106 -0.99 -21.26 4.25
N ALA A 107 -2.09 -21.98 4.45
CA ALA A 107 -2.82 -21.94 5.73
C ALA A 107 -1.97 -22.40 6.92
N ASP A 108 -1.04 -23.34 6.69
CA ASP A 108 -0.12 -23.85 7.72
C ASP A 108 0.98 -22.85 8.09
N ASN A 109 1.26 -21.87 7.22
CA ASN A 109 2.32 -20.90 7.44
C ASN A 109 2.11 -19.62 6.63
N LEU A 110 1.52 -18.62 7.27
CA LEU A 110 1.23 -17.32 6.67
C LEU A 110 2.47 -16.44 6.48
N GLN A 111 3.65 -16.93 6.81
CA GLN A 111 4.91 -16.18 6.68
C GLN A 111 5.75 -16.62 5.48
N VAL A 112 5.29 -17.63 4.73
CA VAL A 112 6.02 -18.26 3.63
C VAL A 112 5.23 -18.10 2.34
N PHE A 113 5.85 -17.50 1.31
CA PHE A 113 5.30 -17.47 -0.03
C PHE A 113 5.44 -18.85 -0.67
N ALA A 114 4.32 -19.48 -1.01
CA ALA A 114 4.29 -20.84 -1.53
C ALA A 114 5.06 -20.97 -2.86
N ASN A 115 5.69 -22.12 -3.07
CA ASN A 115 6.18 -22.47 -4.41
C ASN A 115 5.00 -22.68 -5.36
N GLU A 116 4.90 -21.83 -6.38
CA GLU A 116 3.83 -21.91 -7.39
C GLU A 116 3.98 -23.14 -8.30
N LEU A 117 5.19 -23.71 -8.37
CA LEU A 117 5.46 -24.94 -9.11
C LEU A 117 5.18 -26.18 -8.26
N ALA A 118 4.74 -26.04 -7.01
CA ALA A 118 4.55 -27.17 -6.10
C ALA A 118 3.54 -28.20 -6.58
N GLN A 119 2.73 -27.97 -7.62
CA GLN A 119 1.88 -29.01 -8.22
C GLN A 119 2.47 -29.64 -9.49
N ASN A 120 3.54 -29.07 -10.03
CA ASN A 120 4.22 -29.59 -11.21
C ASN A 120 5.11 -30.79 -10.85
N LYS A 121 5.47 -31.58 -11.87
CA LYS A 121 6.34 -32.77 -11.74
C LYS A 121 7.77 -32.39 -11.31
N ASP A 122 8.23 -31.23 -11.73
CA ASP A 122 9.58 -30.70 -11.50
C ASP A 122 9.64 -29.71 -10.32
N GLY A 123 8.51 -29.40 -9.67
CA GLY A 123 8.47 -28.48 -8.54
C GLY A 123 8.77 -29.16 -7.20
N ALA A 124 9.52 -28.45 -6.35
CA ALA A 124 9.75 -28.87 -4.97
C ALA A 124 8.45 -28.80 -4.16
N LYS A 125 8.18 -29.84 -3.37
CA LYS A 125 7.04 -29.93 -2.44
C LYS A 125 7.45 -29.48 -1.05
N ASN A 126 6.50 -28.89 -0.32
CA ASN A 126 6.70 -28.36 1.04
C ASN A 126 7.80 -27.29 1.17
N VAL A 127 8.10 -26.57 0.09
CA VAL A 127 9.07 -25.47 0.06
C VAL A 127 8.38 -24.21 -0.42
N GLY A 128 8.73 -23.08 0.18
CA GLY A 128 8.41 -21.75 -0.30
C GLY A 128 9.57 -20.79 -0.05
N VAL A 129 9.28 -19.50 -0.11
CA VAL A 129 10.25 -18.42 0.08
C VAL A 129 9.79 -17.54 1.24
N VAL A 130 10.73 -17.18 2.10
CA VAL A 130 10.55 -16.14 3.12
C VAL A 130 11.37 -14.92 2.72
N ILE A 131 10.86 -13.74 3.07
CA ILE A 131 11.52 -12.47 2.82
C ILE A 131 11.79 -11.80 4.18
N PHE A 132 13.02 -11.39 4.39
CA PHE A 132 13.45 -10.67 5.58
C PHE A 132 13.80 -9.23 5.23
N SER A 133 13.50 -8.31 6.14
CA SER A 133 14.24 -7.06 6.20
C SER A 133 15.71 -7.36 6.46
N ALA A 134 16.62 -6.68 5.76
CA ALA A 134 18.06 -6.89 5.87
C ALA A 134 18.83 -5.56 5.84
N GLN A 135 18.33 -4.55 6.56
CA GLN A 135 19.03 -3.27 6.65
C GLN A 135 20.40 -3.43 7.31
N SER A 136 21.36 -2.62 6.86
CA SER A 136 22.68 -2.59 7.47
C SER A 136 22.58 -2.17 8.94
N ASN A 137 23.28 -2.89 9.82
CA ASN A 137 23.28 -2.68 11.28
C ASN A 137 21.91 -2.84 11.97
N ALA A 138 20.95 -3.50 11.34
CA ALA A 138 19.66 -3.85 11.96
C ALA A 138 19.49 -5.37 12.05
N THR A 139 18.77 -5.82 13.07
CA THR A 139 18.38 -7.23 13.18
C THR A 139 17.43 -7.59 12.04
N ARG A 140 17.72 -8.69 11.36
CA ARG A 140 16.83 -9.24 10.32
C ARG A 140 15.55 -9.75 10.96
N PHE A 141 14.43 -9.47 10.30
CA PHE A 141 13.11 -9.97 10.72
C PHE A 141 12.29 -10.31 9.49
N ASN A 142 11.42 -11.33 9.60
CA ASN A 142 10.52 -11.68 8.49
C ASN A 142 9.58 -10.51 8.21
N VAL A 143 9.42 -10.13 6.94
CA VAL A 143 8.54 -9.01 6.57
C VAL A 143 7.08 -9.29 6.89
N LEU A 144 6.66 -10.54 7.04
CA LEU A 144 5.33 -10.94 7.48
C LEU A 144 5.34 -11.37 8.96
N ASP A 145 4.30 -10.99 9.69
CA ASP A 145 4.00 -11.55 11.02
C ASP A 145 3.29 -12.91 10.90
N VAL A 146 3.05 -13.57 12.03
CA VAL A 146 2.39 -14.88 12.09
C VAL A 146 0.98 -14.91 11.50
N ASN A 147 0.35 -13.74 11.30
CA ASN A 147 -0.97 -13.58 10.69
C ASN A 147 -0.88 -13.25 9.19
N GLY A 148 0.32 -13.20 8.62
CA GLY A 148 0.55 -12.81 7.22
C GLY A 148 0.46 -11.31 6.97
N MET A 149 0.51 -10.49 8.02
CA MET A 149 0.49 -9.03 7.93
C MET A 149 1.89 -8.46 7.86
N SER A 150 2.09 -7.39 7.10
CA SER A 150 3.43 -6.83 6.95
C SER A 150 3.91 -6.07 8.20
N LYS A 151 5.17 -6.30 8.56
CA LYS A 151 5.94 -5.60 9.61
C LYS A 151 6.98 -4.64 9.03
N ALA A 152 7.12 -4.57 7.71
CA ALA A 152 8.19 -3.84 7.03
C ALA A 152 7.92 -2.33 6.95
N ILE A 153 8.02 -1.66 8.11
CA ILE A 153 7.82 -0.22 8.27
C ILE A 153 9.18 0.45 8.49
N TYR A 154 9.42 1.57 7.80
CA TYR A 154 10.67 2.31 7.90
C TYR A 154 10.42 3.82 7.91
N SER A 155 11.24 4.54 8.67
CA SER A 155 11.24 6.01 8.65
C SER A 155 11.73 6.53 7.30
N LEU A 156 11.12 7.61 6.84
CA LEU A 156 11.53 8.39 5.69
C LEU A 156 12.18 9.70 6.16
N PRO A 157 13.15 10.25 5.40
CA PRO A 157 13.68 11.58 5.67
C PRO A 157 12.65 12.67 5.37
N ASP A 158 12.53 13.66 6.26
CA ASP A 158 11.42 14.63 6.29
C ASP A 158 11.26 15.44 4.99
N SER A 159 12.36 15.79 4.31
CA SER A 159 12.36 16.78 3.22
C SER A 159 12.51 16.19 1.80
N ASN A 160 13.13 15.02 1.64
CA ASN A 160 13.28 14.35 0.35
C ASN A 160 13.54 12.86 0.54
N TYR A 161 12.50 12.06 0.30
CA TYR A 161 12.57 10.61 0.41
C TYR A 161 12.77 9.91 -0.95
N SER A 162 13.03 10.66 -2.01
CA SER A 162 13.49 10.07 -3.28
C SER A 162 14.89 9.48 -3.12
N ASN A 163 15.14 8.35 -3.80
CA ASN A 163 16.33 7.52 -3.71
C ASN A 163 16.52 6.80 -2.37
N SER A 164 15.53 6.85 -1.46
CA SER A 164 15.52 5.98 -0.29
C SER A 164 15.55 4.52 -0.73
N GLN A 165 16.42 3.73 -0.11
CA GLN A 165 16.67 2.34 -0.49
C GLN A 165 16.64 1.43 0.73
N TRP A 166 16.00 0.28 0.58
CA TRP A 166 15.90 -0.75 1.60
C TRP A 166 16.43 -2.07 1.08
N THR A 167 17.21 -2.76 1.89
CA THR A 167 17.73 -4.09 1.57
C THR A 167 16.86 -5.16 2.21
N PHE A 168 16.54 -6.18 1.43
CA PHE A 168 15.80 -7.35 1.85
C PHE A 168 16.59 -8.60 1.49
N TYR A 169 16.23 -9.71 2.12
CA TYR A 169 16.88 -10.99 1.92
C TYR A 169 15.82 -12.08 1.76
N ALA A 170 15.87 -12.79 0.63
CA ALA A 170 14.98 -13.90 0.36
C ALA A 170 15.72 -15.22 0.53
N ARG A 171 15.10 -16.22 1.14
CA ARG A 171 15.64 -17.59 1.22
C ARG A 171 14.53 -18.62 1.14
N MET A 172 14.89 -19.85 0.79
CA MET A 172 13.96 -20.98 0.83
C MET A 172 13.62 -21.33 2.29
N GLN A 173 12.37 -21.74 2.50
CA GLN A 173 11.82 -22.15 3.80
C GLN A 173 10.82 -23.28 3.63
N LYS A 174 10.82 -24.19 4.59
CA LYS A 174 9.85 -25.26 4.72
C LYS A 174 8.47 -24.71 5.14
N ILE A 175 7.39 -25.12 4.48
CA ILE A 175 6.04 -24.62 4.79
C ILE A 175 5.50 -25.30 6.05
N VAL A 176 5.36 -26.62 6.00
CA VAL A 176 4.90 -27.47 7.11
C VAL A 176 6.13 -28.13 7.75
N SER A 177 6.43 -27.77 9.00
CA SER A 177 7.67 -28.19 9.67
C SER A 177 7.85 -29.71 9.73
N MET A 178 6.77 -30.46 9.97
CA MET A 178 6.82 -31.91 10.16
C MET A 178 6.73 -32.74 8.87
N GLU A 179 6.51 -32.13 7.71
CA GLU A 179 6.43 -32.86 6.43
C GLU A 179 7.76 -32.91 5.71
N ASP A 180 8.06 -33.94 4.92
CA ASP A 180 9.30 -33.97 4.15
C ASP A 180 9.30 -32.96 3.00
N VAL A 181 10.50 -32.49 2.63
CA VAL A 181 10.72 -31.66 1.44
C VAL A 181 11.13 -32.56 0.27
N SER A 182 10.56 -32.33 -0.91
CA SER A 182 11.04 -32.96 -2.14
C SER A 182 12.00 -32.04 -2.91
N SER A 183 12.92 -32.63 -3.67
CA SER A 183 13.73 -31.88 -4.64
C SER A 183 12.86 -31.32 -5.77
N GLY A 184 13.23 -30.15 -6.29
CA GLY A 184 12.62 -29.56 -7.48
C GLY A 184 12.84 -28.06 -7.56
N LEU A 185 12.21 -27.44 -8.55
CA LEU A 185 12.23 -26.00 -8.78
C LEU A 185 11.34 -25.28 -7.76
N VAL A 186 11.79 -24.09 -7.35
CA VAL A 186 11.05 -23.17 -6.47
C VAL A 186 10.87 -21.85 -7.19
N THR A 187 9.61 -21.44 -7.36
CA THR A 187 9.24 -20.13 -7.88
C THR A 187 8.17 -19.54 -6.98
N ALA A 188 8.40 -18.33 -6.49
CA ALA A 188 7.39 -17.54 -5.78
C ALA A 188 7.36 -16.15 -6.41
N ARG A 189 6.19 -15.72 -6.88
CA ARG A 189 5.97 -14.35 -7.34
C ARG A 189 5.29 -13.55 -6.24
N VAL A 190 5.94 -12.46 -5.84
CA VAL A 190 5.51 -11.62 -4.71
C VAL A 190 5.23 -10.21 -5.24
N LEU A 191 4.03 -9.72 -4.98
CA LEU A 191 3.67 -8.32 -5.19
C LEU A 191 4.14 -7.51 -3.99
N VAL A 192 4.79 -6.38 -4.27
CA VAL A 192 5.19 -5.41 -3.24
C VAL A 192 4.43 -4.11 -3.47
N ASN A 193 3.61 -3.72 -2.50
CA ASN A 193 2.97 -2.41 -2.50
C ASN A 193 3.53 -1.53 -1.39
N ILE A 194 3.40 -0.23 -1.55
CA ILE A 194 3.85 0.77 -0.58
C ILE A 194 2.68 1.64 -0.15
N SER A 195 2.66 2.02 1.12
CA SER A 195 1.81 3.09 1.64
C SER A 195 2.64 4.05 2.48
N TYR A 196 2.27 5.32 2.42
CA TYR A 196 2.92 6.41 3.15
C TYR A 196 2.08 6.74 4.38
N GLN A 197 2.75 6.96 5.51
CA GLN A 197 2.14 7.31 6.79
C GLN A 197 2.75 8.58 7.36
#